data_AF-A0A250XTM8-F1
#
_entry.id   AF-A0A250XTM8-F1
#
_cell.length_a   1.000
_cell.length_b   1.000
_cell.length_c   1.000
_cell.angle_alpha   90.00
_cell.angle_beta   90.00
_cell.angle_gamma   90.00
#
_symmetry.space_group_name_H-M   'P 1'
#
loop_
_entity.id
_entity.type
_entity.pdbx_description
1 polymer ?
#
loop_
_entity_poly.entity_id
_entity_poly.type
_entity_poly.pdbx_seq_one_letter_code
_entity_poly.pdbx_strand_id
1 'polypeptide(L)'
;MVVLQFAWGGGPGNVHLPHNHYANCFVYPGTHDNETSVGWFKDSASKEDKEYLCQYLQTTGDDIAWDLLRACMNSVAATCIVMMQDVMRLDNTARMNTPGRAENNWMWRMGDSGVWAKLQKEAEDMKKIAEMSNRLHKQQG
;
A
#
# COMPACT_ATOMS: atom_id res chain seq x y z
N MET A 1 -3.11 -14.28 2.73
CA MET A 1 -2.84 -12.84 2.60
C MET A 1 -2.51 -12.55 1.15
N VAL A 2 -2.75 -11.33 0.68
CA VAL A 2 -2.34 -10.87 -0.65
C VAL A 2 -1.60 -9.54 -0.53
N VAL A 3 -0.51 -9.37 -1.28
CA VAL A 3 0.39 -8.21 -1.16
C VAL A 3 0.60 -7.63 -2.55
N LEU A 4 0.17 -6.37 -2.75
CA LEU A 4 0.14 -5.76 -4.08
C LEU A 4 1.54 -5.60 -4.68
N GLN A 5 2.59 -5.36 -3.90
CA GLN A 5 3.96 -5.33 -4.44
C GLN A 5 4.40 -6.63 -5.15
N PHE A 6 3.70 -7.74 -4.94
CA PHE A 6 3.96 -9.03 -5.61
C PHE A 6 3.02 -9.31 -6.80
N ALA A 7 2.15 -8.36 -7.17
CA ALA A 7 1.05 -8.59 -8.11
C ALA A 7 1.41 -8.42 -9.59
N TRP A 8 2.42 -7.62 -9.91
CA TRP A 8 2.52 -7.00 -11.23
C TRP A 8 3.34 -7.79 -12.27
N GLY A 9 3.92 -8.92 -11.85
CA GLY A 9 4.61 -9.89 -12.70
C GLY A 9 3.92 -11.26 -12.71
N GLY A 10 4.38 -12.18 -13.57
CA GLY A 10 3.87 -13.56 -13.62
C GLY A 10 2.52 -13.75 -14.34
N GLY A 11 1.99 -12.69 -14.96
CA GLY A 11 0.79 -12.74 -15.80
C GLY A 11 -0.54 -12.64 -15.04
N PRO A 12 -1.68 -12.70 -15.76
CA PRO A 12 -3.01 -12.41 -15.19
C PRO A 12 -3.48 -13.44 -14.15
N GLY A 13 -2.82 -14.60 -14.04
CA GLY A 13 -3.12 -15.60 -13.00
C GLY A 13 -2.48 -15.31 -11.64
N ASN A 14 -1.74 -14.21 -11.48
CA ASN A 14 -1.09 -13.87 -10.21
C ASN A 14 -2.14 -13.60 -9.12
N VAL A 15 -2.08 -14.38 -8.03
CA VAL A 15 -3.03 -14.33 -6.90
C VAL A 15 -3.02 -13.00 -6.14
N HIS A 16 -1.99 -12.19 -6.32
CA HIS A 16 -1.86 -10.87 -5.70
C HIS A 16 -2.49 -9.75 -6.54
N LEU A 17 -2.98 -10.04 -7.75
CA LEU A 17 -3.73 -9.06 -8.55
C LEU A 17 -5.13 -8.85 -7.96
N PRO A 18 -5.63 -7.59 -7.89
CA PRO A 18 -6.92 -7.29 -7.27
C PRO A 18 -8.11 -8.12 -7.76
N HIS A 19 -8.17 -8.48 -9.04
CA HIS A 19 -9.27 -9.29 -9.59
C HIS A 19 -9.22 -10.78 -9.19
N ASN A 20 -8.09 -11.25 -8.67
CA ASN A 20 -7.90 -12.61 -8.16
C ASN A 20 -8.03 -12.69 -6.63
N HIS A 21 -8.32 -11.58 -5.95
CA HIS A 21 -8.55 -11.58 -4.51
C HIS A 21 -9.88 -12.27 -4.15
N TYR A 22 -9.99 -12.75 -2.92
CA TYR A 22 -11.17 -13.39 -2.36
C TYR A 22 -11.57 -12.73 -1.04
N ALA A 23 -12.86 -12.81 -0.67
CA ALA A 23 -13.40 -12.01 0.44
C ALA A 23 -12.71 -12.27 1.79
N ASN A 24 -12.48 -13.54 2.15
CA ASN A 24 -11.88 -13.89 3.44
C ASN A 24 -10.34 -13.79 3.42
N CYS A 25 -9.81 -12.63 3.03
CA CYS A 25 -8.38 -12.36 3.02
C CYS A 25 -8.03 -10.97 3.55
N PHE A 26 -6.73 -10.81 3.80
CA PHE A 26 -6.11 -9.54 4.18
C PHE A 26 -5.26 -9.06 3.00
N VAL A 27 -5.52 -7.84 2.53
CA VAL A 27 -4.78 -7.18 1.47
C VAL A 27 -3.86 -6.09 2.04
N TYR A 28 -2.67 -5.99 1.47
CA TYR A 28 -1.64 -5.01 1.84
C TYR A 28 -1.02 -4.42 0.58
N PRO A 29 -0.64 -3.13 0.55
CA PRO A 29 0.31 -2.64 -0.46
C PRO A 29 1.64 -3.41 -0.34
N GLY A 30 2.21 -3.40 0.86
CA GLY A 30 3.41 -4.10 1.31
C GLY A 30 3.30 -4.37 2.82
N THR A 31 4.19 -5.20 3.34
CA THR A 31 4.34 -5.49 4.77
C THR A 31 5.59 -4.80 5.34
N HIS A 32 5.86 -4.96 6.64
CA HIS A 32 7.07 -4.41 7.26
C HIS A 32 8.38 -4.99 6.69
N ASP A 33 8.34 -6.17 6.05
CA ASP A 33 9.49 -6.79 5.37
C ASP A 33 9.72 -6.24 3.96
N ASN A 34 8.71 -5.60 3.41
CA ASN A 34 8.75 -4.97 2.10
C ASN A 34 9.38 -3.57 2.18
N GLU A 35 9.79 -3.07 1.02
CA GLU A 35 10.08 -1.65 0.85
C GLU A 35 8.80 -0.82 1.02
N THR A 36 8.98 0.48 1.27
CA THR A 36 7.86 1.43 1.13
C THR A 36 7.36 1.38 -0.31
N SER A 37 6.10 1.71 -0.58
CA SER A 37 5.58 1.69 -1.95
C SER A 37 6.34 2.65 -2.87
N VAL A 38 6.75 3.81 -2.35
CA VAL A 38 7.59 4.78 -3.08
C VAL A 38 8.96 4.17 -3.38
N GLY A 39 9.62 3.60 -2.36
CA GLY A 39 10.92 2.98 -2.51
C GLY A 39 10.91 1.78 -3.47
N TRP A 40 9.94 0.88 -3.29
CA TRP A 40 9.73 -0.27 -4.17
C TRP A 40 9.56 0.14 -5.62
N PHE A 41 8.65 1.08 -5.89
CA PHE A 41 8.37 1.52 -7.25
C PHE A 41 9.56 2.25 -7.89
N LYS A 42 10.35 2.97 -7.09
CA LYS A 42 11.53 3.67 -7.58
C LYS A 42 12.69 2.71 -7.86
N ASP A 43 13.05 1.90 -6.86
CA ASP A 43 14.34 1.23 -6.78
C ASP A 43 14.29 -0.26 -7.17
N SER A 44 13.16 -0.95 -6.94
CA SER A 44 13.07 -2.42 -7.01
C SER A 44 12.14 -2.97 -8.08
N ALA A 45 11.04 -2.29 -8.39
CA ALA A 45 10.10 -2.74 -9.43
C ALA A 45 10.76 -2.69 -10.82
N SER A 46 10.57 -3.74 -11.61
CA SER A 46 11.04 -3.77 -13.00
C SER A 46 10.29 -2.76 -13.87
N LYS A 47 10.82 -2.40 -15.04
CA LYS A 47 10.13 -1.50 -15.97
C LYS A 47 8.79 -2.10 -16.39
N GLU A 48 8.79 -3.41 -16.65
CA GLU A 48 7.62 -4.18 -17.06
C GLU A 48 6.54 -4.21 -15.96
N ASP A 49 6.93 -4.42 -14.70
CA ASP A 49 6.00 -4.37 -13.56
C ASP A 49 5.38 -2.97 -13.39
N LYS A 50 6.19 -1.91 -13.55
CA LYS A 50 5.69 -0.52 -13.47
C LYS A 50 4.69 -0.22 -14.58
N GLU A 51 5.01 -0.58 -15.82
CA GLU A 51 4.12 -0.39 -16.97
C GLU A 51 2.82 -1.17 -16.80
N TYR A 52 2.91 -2.44 -16.36
CA TYR A 52 1.74 -3.28 -16.12
C TYR A 52 0.86 -2.71 -15.00
N LEU A 53 1.46 -2.29 -13.88
CA LEU A 53 0.76 -1.64 -12.78
C LEU A 53 0.02 -0.39 -13.25
N CYS A 54 0.71 0.53 -13.93
CA CYS A 54 0.14 1.79 -14.39
C CYS A 54 -1.02 1.56 -15.37
N GLN A 55 -0.88 0.60 -16.29
CA GLN A 55 -1.97 0.21 -17.19
C GLN A 55 -3.14 -0.45 -16.42
N TYR A 56 -2.85 -1.34 -15.48
CA TYR A 56 -3.88 -2.06 -14.73
C TYR A 56 -4.69 -1.12 -13.83
N LEU A 57 -4.02 -0.21 -13.12
CA LEU A 57 -4.64 0.74 -12.18
C LEU A 57 -5.09 2.05 -12.84
N GLN A 58 -4.79 2.25 -14.13
CA GLN A 58 -5.08 3.49 -14.87
C GLN A 58 -4.50 4.73 -14.16
N THR A 59 -3.22 4.64 -13.77
CA THR A 59 -2.46 5.70 -13.09
C THR A 59 -1.17 6.03 -13.84
N THR A 60 -0.62 7.22 -13.60
CA THR A 60 0.74 7.60 -14.01
C THR A 60 1.82 7.05 -13.08
N GLY A 61 1.44 6.66 -11.85
CA GLY A 61 2.37 6.22 -10.81
C GLY A 61 3.04 7.36 -10.03
N ASP A 62 2.62 8.62 -10.24
CA ASP A 62 3.21 9.79 -9.58
C ASP A 62 2.99 9.79 -8.06
N ASP A 63 1.87 9.23 -7.59
CA ASP A 63 1.57 9.02 -6.17
C ASP A 63 1.38 7.53 -5.89
N ILE A 64 2.38 6.72 -6.25
CA ILE A 64 2.30 5.26 -6.22
C ILE A 64 1.86 4.69 -4.86
N ALA A 65 2.28 5.34 -3.75
CA ALA A 65 1.87 4.91 -2.42
C ALA A 65 0.35 4.99 -2.24
N TRP A 66 -0.26 6.08 -2.71
CA TRP A 66 -1.71 6.24 -2.67
C TRP A 66 -2.44 5.50 -3.79
N ASP A 67 -1.80 5.25 -4.93
CA ASP A 67 -2.34 4.38 -5.97
C ASP A 67 -2.52 2.94 -5.44
N LEU A 68 -1.49 2.39 -4.78
CA LEU A 68 -1.58 1.09 -4.13
C LEU A 68 -2.52 1.08 -2.91
N LEU A 69 -2.58 2.18 -2.14
CA LEU A 69 -3.55 2.33 -1.06
C LEU A 69 -4.98 2.27 -1.57
N ARG A 70 -5.29 3.00 -2.65
CA ARG A 70 -6.61 2.98 -3.29
C ARG A 70 -6.93 1.59 -3.84
N ALA A 71 -5.97 0.91 -4.46
CA ALA A 71 -6.14 -0.48 -4.91
C ALA A 71 -6.43 -1.45 -3.74
N CYS A 72 -5.75 -1.27 -2.60
CA CYS A 72 -6.00 -2.04 -1.37
C CYS A 72 -7.43 -1.80 -0.84
N MET A 73 -7.85 -0.53 -0.75
CA MET A 73 -9.19 -0.17 -0.29
C MET A 73 -10.28 -0.65 -1.26
N ASN A 74 -10.06 -0.63 -2.58
CA ASN A 74 -11.04 -1.09 -3.57
C ASN A 74 -11.07 -2.63 -3.75
N SER A 75 -10.19 -3.37 -3.10
CA SER A 75 -10.20 -4.83 -3.16
C SER A 75 -11.46 -5.43 -2.51
N VAL A 76 -11.87 -6.62 -2.98
CA VAL A 76 -12.90 -7.44 -2.32
C VAL A 76 -12.48 -8.04 -0.97
N ALA A 77 -11.21 -7.93 -0.59
CA ALA A 77 -10.69 -8.42 0.68
C ALA A 77 -11.43 -7.79 1.87
N ALA A 78 -11.79 -8.62 2.85
CA ALA A 78 -12.51 -8.20 4.06
C ALA A 78 -11.72 -7.16 4.87
N THR A 79 -10.38 -7.24 4.87
CA THR A 79 -9.52 -6.32 5.61
C THR A 79 -8.40 -5.79 4.70
N CYS A 80 -8.24 -4.46 4.64
CA CYS A 80 -7.09 -3.79 4.04
C CYS A 80 -6.22 -3.21 5.16
N ILE A 81 -4.91 -3.44 5.09
CA ILE A 81 -3.93 -2.92 6.05
C ILE A 81 -2.85 -2.18 5.27
N VAL A 82 -2.60 -0.94 5.65
CA VAL A 82 -1.64 -0.04 4.99
C VAL A 82 -0.56 0.37 5.98
N MET A 83 0.67 0.50 5.51
CA MET A 83 1.77 0.98 6.33
C MET A 83 1.71 2.50 6.47
N MET A 84 2.07 3.03 7.64
CA MET A 84 2.09 4.48 7.85
C MET A 84 3.12 5.19 6.97
N GLN A 85 4.20 4.50 6.59
CA GLN A 85 5.17 4.99 5.62
C GLN A 85 4.51 5.29 4.26
N ASP A 86 3.56 4.47 3.81
CA ASP A 86 2.84 4.68 2.56
C ASP A 86 1.86 5.85 2.69
N VAL A 87 1.15 5.96 3.81
CA VAL A 87 0.26 7.11 4.10
C VAL A 87 1.03 8.42 4.00
N MET A 88 2.25 8.43 4.54
CA MET A 88 3.18 9.58 4.55
C MET A 88 4.02 9.72 3.27
N ARG A 89 3.85 8.84 2.27
CA ARG A 89 4.62 8.85 0.99
C ARG A 89 6.14 8.83 1.19
N LEU A 90 6.63 8.12 2.19
CA LEU A 90 8.06 8.05 2.51
C LEU A 90 8.78 7.08 1.58
N ASP A 91 10.05 7.34 1.30
CA ASP A 91 10.95 6.46 0.55
C ASP A 91 11.59 5.38 1.45
N ASN A 92 12.56 4.65 0.91
CA ASN A 92 13.25 3.56 1.62
C ASN A 92 14.11 4.00 2.83
N THR A 93 14.29 5.30 3.08
CA THR A 93 14.82 5.75 4.38
C THR A 93 13.89 5.40 5.55
N ALA A 94 12.61 5.11 5.25
CA ALA A 94 11.60 4.71 6.21
C ALA A 94 11.30 3.19 6.22
N ARG A 95 12.04 2.37 5.46
CA ARG A 95 11.84 0.91 5.42
C ARG A 95 11.98 0.31 6.83
N MET A 96 11.03 -0.52 7.23
CA MET A 96 10.99 -1.08 8.59
C MET A 96 12.01 -2.22 8.76
N ASN A 97 11.97 -3.23 7.87
CA ASN A 97 12.86 -4.38 7.94
C ASN A 97 13.37 -4.76 6.54
N THR A 98 14.61 -5.24 6.48
CA THR A 98 15.21 -5.89 5.32
C THR A 98 15.54 -7.33 5.69
N PRO A 99 14.70 -8.31 5.32
CA PRO A 99 14.96 -9.71 5.62
C PRO A 99 16.36 -10.16 5.19
N GLY A 100 17.03 -10.93 6.05
CA GLY A 100 18.40 -11.40 5.83
C GLY A 100 19.49 -10.42 6.23
N ARG A 101 19.17 -9.17 6.61
CA ARG A 101 20.13 -8.22 7.19
C ARG A 101 20.02 -8.23 8.73
N ALA A 102 21.15 -8.34 9.43
CA ALA A 102 21.15 -8.42 10.90
C ALA A 102 20.96 -7.05 11.60
N GLU A 103 21.39 -5.96 10.96
CA GLU A 103 21.45 -4.62 11.59
C GLU A 103 20.63 -3.59 10.79
N ASN A 104 20.28 -2.49 11.46
CA ASN A 104 19.55 -1.34 10.91
C ASN A 104 18.10 -1.65 10.49
N ASN A 105 17.44 -2.55 11.22
CA ASN A 105 16.01 -2.84 11.08
C ASN A 105 15.26 -2.37 12.33
N TRP A 106 13.93 -2.20 12.23
CA TRP A 106 13.03 -1.87 13.33
C TRP A 106 13.26 -0.49 13.97
N MET A 107 13.99 0.38 13.29
CA MET A 107 14.41 1.69 13.80
C MET A 107 13.47 2.83 13.38
N TRP A 108 12.61 2.61 12.38
CA TRP A 108 11.74 3.67 11.86
C TRP A 108 10.76 4.14 12.93
N ARG A 109 10.60 5.46 13.03
CA ARG A 109 9.64 6.13 13.90
C ARG A 109 8.91 7.19 13.09
N MET A 110 7.62 7.37 13.40
CA MET A 110 6.74 8.32 12.69
C MET A 110 7.15 9.80 12.85
N GLY A 111 7.97 10.11 13.86
CA GLY A 111 8.36 11.47 14.21
C GLY A 111 7.80 11.91 15.56
N ASP A 112 7.81 13.21 15.82
CA ASP A 112 7.21 13.80 17.01
C ASP A 112 5.67 13.75 16.97
N SER A 113 5.02 14.02 18.11
CA SER A 113 3.56 14.00 18.23
C SER A 113 2.85 15.07 17.39
N GLY A 114 3.56 16.09 16.90
CA GLY A 114 3.02 17.10 15.99
C GLY A 114 2.74 16.56 14.58
N VAL A 115 3.21 15.35 14.25
CA VAL A 115 2.95 14.68 12.97
C VAL A 115 1.45 14.58 12.65
N TRP A 116 0.60 14.31 13.65
CA TRP A 116 -0.84 14.13 13.43
C TRP A 116 -1.53 15.38 12.90
N ALA A 117 -1.07 16.57 13.32
CA ALA A 117 -1.61 17.84 12.82
C ALA A 117 -1.23 18.07 11.35
N LYS A 118 -0.10 17.52 10.90
CA LYS A 118 0.37 17.62 9.51
C LYS A 118 -0.32 16.65 8.56
N LEU A 119 -0.89 15.55 9.09
CA LEU A 119 -1.54 14.49 8.32
C LEU A 119 -3.07 14.65 8.21
N GLN A 120 -3.61 15.85 8.45
CA GLN A 120 -5.05 16.11 8.36
C GLN A 120 -5.58 15.86 6.95
N LYS A 121 -4.84 16.28 5.92
CA LYS A 121 -5.22 16.05 4.52
C LYS A 121 -5.27 14.55 4.20
N GLU A 122 -4.26 13.80 4.59
CA GLU A 122 -4.21 12.34 4.45
C GLU A 122 -5.38 11.67 5.17
N ALA A 123 -5.72 12.13 6.38
CA ALA A 123 -6.86 11.60 7.11
C ALA A 123 -8.20 11.86 6.39
N GLU A 124 -8.41 13.08 5.89
CA GLU A 124 -9.61 13.44 5.11
C GLU A 124 -9.73 12.64 3.81
N ASP A 125 -8.63 12.53 3.06
CA ASP A 125 -8.62 11.80 1.80
C ASP A 125 -8.80 10.28 2.01
N MET A 126 -8.17 9.72 3.05
CA MET A 126 -8.37 8.31 3.42
C MET A 126 -9.82 8.05 3.83
N LYS A 127 -10.46 8.97 4.57
CA LYS A 127 -11.88 8.86 4.94
C LYS A 127 -12.77 8.81 3.70
N LYS A 128 -12.55 9.67 2.71
CA LYS A 128 -13.32 9.66 1.44
C LYS A 128 -13.18 8.32 0.72
N ILE A 129 -11.96 7.79 0.62
CA ILE A 129 -11.71 6.49 -0.02
C ILE A 129 -12.39 5.36 0.76
N ALA A 130 -12.29 5.37 2.10
CA ALA A 130 -12.95 4.38 2.95
C ALA A 130 -14.48 4.43 2.83
N GLU A 131 -15.07 5.61 2.65
CA GLU A 131 -16.50 5.77 2.39
C GLU A 131 -16.89 5.18 1.02
N MET A 132 -16.18 5.58 -0.04
CA MET A 132 -16.41 5.09 -1.42
C MET A 132 -16.26 3.57 -1.55
N SER A 133 -15.32 2.99 -0.80
CA SER A 133 -15.05 1.55 -0.79
C SER A 133 -15.87 0.77 0.25
N ASN A 134 -16.83 1.43 0.93
CA ASN A 134 -17.70 0.81 1.93
C ASN A 134 -16.92 0.12 3.09
N ARG A 135 -15.86 0.78 3.56
CA ARG A 135 -14.98 0.34 4.67
C ARG A 135 -15.15 1.14 5.95
N LEU A 136 -16.06 2.11 5.98
CA LEU A 136 -16.47 2.76 7.22
C LEU A 136 -17.45 1.88 7.99
N HIS A 137 -17.36 1.92 9.32
CA HIS A 137 -18.32 1.26 10.17
C HIS A 137 -19.71 1.84 9.90
N LYS A 138 -20.65 0.99 9.47
CA LYS A 138 -22.05 1.36 9.37
C LYS A 138 -22.61 1.40 10.79
N GLN A 139 -23.03 2.58 11.26
CA GLN A 139 -23.87 2.61 12.44
C GLN A 139 -25.14 1.81 12.11
N GLN A 140 -25.39 0.74 12.86
CA GLN A 140 -26.67 0.04 12.78
C GLN A 140 -27.74 1.05 13.21
N GLY A 141 -28.65 1.38 12.28
CA GLY A 141 -29.86 2.12 12.58
C GLY A 141 -30.89 1.28 13.31
#